data_AF-A0A2V8F6L9-F1
#
_entry.id   AF-A0A2V8F6L9-F1
#
_cell.length_a   1.000
_cell.length_b   1.000
_cell.length_c   1.000
_cell.angle_alpha   90.00
_cell.angle_beta   90.00
_cell.angle_gamma   90.00
#
_symmetry.space_group_name_H-M   'P 1'
#
loop_
_entity.id
_entity.type
_entity.pdbx_description
1 polymer ?
#
loop_
_entity_poly.entity_id
_entity_poly.type
_entity_poly.pdbx_seq_one_letter_code
_entity_poly.pdbx_strand_id
1 'polypeptide(L)'
;MHLNAVELIDVAEGTRSEASAPHLASCDECRRQLTDLRAMMSTAAAFDVPEPSPLFWDHLSERVRNVVAQDVPGRSLQDAATWRRLLMPLSAVAAASLIVAVVLSSRVLAPQSGAHGDAEKVALRTPLAPAPPSTTGAATDLFNDPASDDDLSLTLVASLTADLDLETAGEAGLAPHGSAEHAVTNMNDDELRELRRLLNEQLAPSGA
;
A
#
# COMPACT_ATOMS: atom_id res chain seq x y z
N MET A 1 38.06 -8.29 -16.42
CA MET A 1 36.77 -8.10 -15.72
C MET A 1 37.10 -8.05 -14.24
N HIS A 2 36.79 -6.94 -13.57
CA HIS A 2 37.05 -6.72 -12.14
C HIS A 2 35.73 -6.84 -11.35
N LEU A 3 35.81 -6.92 -10.02
CA LEU A 3 34.62 -6.76 -9.18
C LEU A 3 34.07 -5.33 -9.37
N ASN A 4 32.74 -5.19 -9.34
CA ASN A 4 32.14 -3.87 -9.27
C ASN A 4 32.25 -3.28 -7.85
N ALA A 5 31.95 -1.99 -7.72
CA ALA A 5 32.10 -1.28 -6.45
C ALA A 5 31.21 -1.85 -5.32
N VAL A 6 29.97 -2.24 -5.64
CA VAL A 6 29.03 -2.81 -4.66
C VAL A 6 29.54 -4.14 -4.14
N GLU A 7 30.04 -5.01 -5.03
CA GLU A 7 30.60 -6.30 -4.64
C GLU A 7 31.86 -6.16 -3.78
N LEU A 8 32.69 -5.15 -4.05
CA LEU A 8 33.85 -4.85 -3.20
C LEU A 8 33.43 -4.37 -1.81
N ILE A 9 32.38 -3.54 -1.72
CA ILE A 9 31.82 -3.06 -0.45
C ILE A 9 31.21 -4.22 0.34
N ASP A 10 30.40 -5.07 -0.30
CA ASP A 10 29.79 -6.23 0.35
C ASP A 10 30.83 -7.17 0.97
N VAL A 11 31.94 -7.39 0.26
CA VAL A 11 33.06 -8.19 0.75
C VAL A 11 33.86 -7.46 1.83
N ALA A 12 33.95 -6.13 1.79
CA ALA A 12 34.61 -5.33 2.82
C ALA A 12 33.81 -5.29 4.13
N GLU A 13 32.49 -5.18 4.05
CA GLU A 13 31.55 -5.18 5.17
C GLU A 13 31.28 -6.59 5.72
N GLY A 14 31.58 -7.63 4.94
CA GLY A 14 31.36 -9.02 5.31
C GLY A 14 29.93 -9.51 5.09
N THR A 15 29.07 -8.72 4.43
CA THR A 15 27.75 -9.16 3.93
C THR A 15 27.90 -10.26 2.87
N ARG A 16 29.04 -10.28 2.17
CA ARG A 16 29.46 -11.34 1.25
C ARG A 16 30.80 -11.95 1.68
N SER A 17 30.91 -13.27 1.61
CA SER A 17 32.19 -13.96 1.90
C SER A 17 33.23 -13.74 0.80
N GLU A 18 34.51 -13.56 1.16
CA GLU A 18 35.60 -13.48 0.17
C GLU A 18 35.69 -14.73 -0.73
N ALA A 19 35.33 -15.90 -0.20
CA ALA A 19 35.32 -17.16 -0.94
C ALA A 19 34.33 -17.14 -2.13
N SER A 20 33.28 -16.33 -2.05
CA SER A 20 32.33 -16.15 -3.15
C SER A 20 32.84 -15.23 -4.28
N ALA A 21 33.99 -14.58 -4.09
CA ALA A 21 34.65 -13.74 -5.07
C ALA A 21 35.98 -14.36 -5.53
N PRO A 22 35.97 -15.47 -6.32
CA PRO A 22 37.18 -16.18 -6.74
C PRO A 22 38.14 -15.29 -7.54
N HIS A 23 37.65 -14.20 -8.13
CA HIS A 23 38.47 -13.21 -8.82
C HIS A 23 39.51 -12.53 -7.91
N LEU A 24 39.23 -12.40 -6.60
CA LEU A 24 40.20 -11.86 -5.64
C LEU A 24 41.47 -12.72 -5.55
N ALA A 25 41.36 -14.03 -5.75
CA ALA A 25 42.52 -14.93 -5.75
C ALA A 25 43.45 -14.68 -6.95
N SER A 26 42.92 -14.18 -8.09
CA SER A 26 43.68 -14.00 -9.33
C SER A 26 43.99 -12.54 -9.67
N CYS A 27 43.39 -11.56 -8.99
CA CYS A 27 43.57 -10.14 -9.30
C CYS A 27 44.18 -9.34 -8.13
N ASP A 28 45.41 -8.86 -8.31
CA ASP A 28 46.10 -8.00 -7.33
C ASP A 28 45.44 -6.62 -7.17
N GLU A 29 44.86 -6.06 -8.24
CA GLU A 29 44.17 -4.76 -8.20
C GLU A 29 42.97 -4.80 -7.27
N CYS A 30 42.06 -5.77 -7.46
CA CYS A 30 40.89 -5.91 -6.61
C CYS A 30 41.27 -6.21 -5.15
N ARG A 31 42.36 -6.96 -4.90
CA ARG A 31 42.88 -7.18 -3.54
C ARG A 31 43.39 -5.91 -2.89
N ARG A 32 44.11 -5.06 -3.64
CA ARG A 32 44.55 -3.75 -3.15
C ARG A 32 43.37 -2.85 -2.82
N GLN A 33 42.41 -2.73 -3.73
CA GLN A 33 41.21 -1.92 -3.50
C GLN A 33 40.41 -2.37 -2.27
N LEU A 34 40.27 -3.68 -2.07
CA LEU A 34 39.62 -4.24 -0.88
C LEU A 34 40.39 -3.94 0.41
N THR A 35 41.73 -4.01 0.35
CA THR A 35 42.60 -3.68 1.49
C THR A 35 42.49 -2.20 1.85
N ASP A 36 42.54 -1.32 0.85
CA ASP A 36 42.41 0.13 1.03
C ASP A 36 41.04 0.51 1.60
N LEU A 37 39.97 -0.10 1.09
CA LEU A 37 38.61 0.12 1.57
C LEU A 37 38.47 -0.28 3.05
N ARG A 38 38.98 -1.46 3.44
CA ARG A 38 38.97 -1.91 4.84
C ARG A 38 39.82 -1.03 5.74
N ALA A 39 40.96 -0.55 5.25
CA ALA A 39 41.79 0.40 5.99
C ALA A 39 41.04 1.71 6.25
N MET A 40 40.34 2.26 5.25
CA MET A 40 39.51 3.44 5.40
C MET A 40 38.37 3.21 6.40
N MET A 41 37.65 2.10 6.31
CA MET A 41 36.58 1.75 7.26
C MET A 41 37.09 1.58 8.68
N SER A 42 38.23 0.92 8.87
CA SER A 42 38.86 0.77 10.19
C SER A 42 39.29 2.12 10.78
N THR A 43 39.73 3.04 9.92
CA THR A 43 40.08 4.41 10.32
C THR A 43 38.83 5.18 10.75
N ALA A 44 37.73 5.06 10.01
CA ALA A 44 36.45 5.67 10.36
C ALA A 44 35.88 5.10 11.68
N ALA A 45 35.97 3.78 11.88
CA ALA A 45 35.51 3.12 13.10
C ALA A 45 36.34 3.47 14.35
N ALA A 46 37.57 3.98 14.17
CA ALA A 46 38.42 4.41 15.28
C ALA A 46 37.95 5.73 15.92
N PHE A 47 37.04 6.47 15.26
CA PHE A 47 36.46 7.68 15.83
C PHE A 47 35.30 7.31 16.75
N ASP A 48 35.43 7.69 18.02
CA ASP A 48 34.34 7.58 18.99
C ASP A 48 33.24 8.58 18.62
N VAL A 49 32.11 8.07 18.14
CA VAL A 49 30.95 8.89 17.80
C VAL A 49 30.16 9.11 19.09
N PRO A 50 30.02 10.36 19.58
CA PRO A 50 29.27 10.62 20.80
C PRO A 50 27.82 10.18 20.63
N GLU A 51 27.28 9.51 21.63
CA GLU A 51 25.86 9.14 21.65
C GLU A 51 25.01 10.41 21.47
N PRO A 52 24.00 10.41 20.58
CA PRO A 52 23.11 11.55 20.46
C PRO A 52 22.43 11.83 21.81
N SER A 53 22.07 13.09 22.04
CA SER A 53 21.32 13.45 23.25
C SER A 53 20.05 12.59 23.36
N PRO A 54 19.63 12.13 24.55
CA PRO A 54 18.44 11.29 24.69
C PRO A 54 17.17 11.87 24.05
N LEU A 55 17.02 13.20 24.05
CA LEU A 55 15.88 13.89 23.43
C LEU A 55 15.90 13.92 21.90
N PHE A 56 17.03 13.59 21.27
CA PHE A 56 17.16 13.55 19.81
C PHE A 56 16.16 12.57 19.20
N TRP A 57 16.03 11.39 19.83
CA TRP A 57 15.13 10.34 19.35
C TRP A 57 13.66 10.74 19.43
N ASP A 58 13.27 11.45 20.49
CA ASP A 58 11.91 11.96 20.64
C ASP A 58 11.57 12.97 19.53
N HIS A 59 12.46 13.93 19.30
CA HIS A 59 12.29 14.95 18.27
C HIS A 59 12.32 14.37 16.84
N LEU A 60 13.21 13.41 16.57
CA LEU A 60 13.25 12.71 15.29
C LEU A 60 11.93 11.95 15.04
N SER A 61 11.47 11.20 16.03
CA SER A 61 10.23 10.41 15.94
C SER A 61 9.01 11.29 15.77
N GLU A 62 8.96 12.43 16.46
CA GLU A 62 7.91 13.44 16.30
C GLU A 62 7.92 14.04 14.89
N ARG A 63 9.09 14.43 14.38
CA ARG A 63 9.22 15.00 13.03
C ARG A 63 8.77 14.01 11.95
N VAL A 64 9.23 12.76 12.03
CA VAL A 64 8.84 11.71 11.07
C VAL A 64 7.32 11.49 11.13
N ARG A 65 6.73 11.37 12.33
CA ARG A 65 5.28 11.23 12.47
C ARG A 65 4.51 12.41 11.89
N ASN A 66 4.99 13.63 12.11
CA ASN A 66 4.34 14.83 11.58
C ASN A 66 4.40 14.88 10.04
N VAL A 67 5.54 14.53 9.44
CA VAL A 67 5.68 14.45 7.97
C VAL A 67 4.76 13.36 7.42
N VAL A 68 4.79 12.15 7.98
CA VAL A 68 3.91 11.06 7.54
C VAL A 68 2.43 11.43 7.70
N ALA A 69 2.04 12.09 8.79
CA ALA A 69 0.66 12.51 9.00
C ALA A 69 0.19 13.60 8.02
N GLN A 70 1.11 14.43 7.53
CA GLN A 70 0.83 15.42 6.48
C GLN A 70 0.74 14.78 5.09
N ASP A 71 1.49 13.69 4.87
CA ASP A 71 1.59 12.99 3.58
C ASP A 71 0.54 11.89 3.39
N VAL A 72 -0.20 11.51 4.43
CA VAL A 72 -1.40 10.69 4.25
C VAL A 72 -2.45 11.61 3.62
N PRO A 73 -2.82 11.44 2.33
CA PRO A 73 -3.92 12.18 1.75
C PRO A 73 -5.12 11.87 2.63
N GLY A 74 -5.58 12.90 3.35
CA GLY A 74 -6.72 12.78 4.23
C GLY A 74 -7.85 12.27 3.36
N ARG A 75 -8.16 10.96 3.47
CA ARG A 75 -9.41 10.40 2.96
C ARG A 75 -10.47 11.21 3.67
N SER A 76 -10.97 12.23 2.99
CA SER A 76 -11.85 13.21 3.60
C SER A 76 -12.98 12.41 4.20
N LEU A 77 -13.29 12.64 5.48
CA LEU A 77 -14.47 12.04 6.09
C LEU A 77 -15.73 12.37 5.27
N GLN A 78 -15.68 13.42 4.44
CA GLN A 78 -16.69 13.79 3.46
C GLN A 78 -16.70 12.85 2.24
N ASP A 79 -15.54 12.39 1.73
CA ASP A 79 -15.45 11.41 0.63
C ASP A 79 -15.97 10.02 1.03
N ALA A 80 -15.71 9.60 2.27
CA ALA A 80 -16.26 8.36 2.81
C ALA A 80 -17.79 8.45 2.97
N ALA A 81 -18.32 9.63 3.30
CA ALA A 81 -19.76 9.85 3.45
C ALA A 81 -20.50 9.95 2.10
N THR A 82 -19.89 10.54 1.07
CA THR A 82 -20.45 10.62 -0.28
C THR A 82 -20.48 9.25 -0.96
N TRP A 83 -19.42 8.45 -0.86
CA TRP A 83 -19.42 7.06 -1.35
C TRP A 83 -20.48 6.18 -0.68
N ARG A 84 -20.69 6.32 0.63
CA ARG A 84 -21.74 5.59 1.36
C ARG A 84 -23.16 6.01 0.93
N ARG A 85 -23.37 7.29 0.59
CA ARG A 85 -24.65 7.77 0.05
C ARG A 85 -24.90 7.28 -1.38
N LEU A 86 -23.85 7.15 -2.19
CA LEU A 86 -23.96 6.67 -3.58
C LEU A 86 -24.23 5.16 -3.68
N LEU A 87 -23.75 4.37 -2.73
CA LEU A 87 -23.99 2.91 -2.66
C LEU A 87 -25.34 2.53 -2.03
N MET A 88 -25.97 3.45 -1.29
CA MET A 88 -27.28 3.21 -0.65
C MET A 88 -28.42 2.86 -1.63
N PRO A 89 -28.60 3.54 -2.80
CA PRO A 89 -29.67 3.19 -3.74
C PRO A 89 -29.47 1.83 -4.43
N LEU A 90 -28.23 1.32 -4.53
CA LEU A 90 -27.97 0.02 -5.19
C LEU A 90 -28.47 -1.17 -4.37
N SER A 91 -28.39 -1.07 -3.04
CA SER A 91 -28.90 -2.10 -2.12
C SER A 91 -30.44 -2.18 -2.09
N ALA A 92 -31.13 -1.05 -2.32
CA ALA A 92 -32.59 -1.00 -2.35
C ALA A 92 -33.18 -1.68 -3.60
N VAL A 93 -32.51 -1.55 -4.75
CA VAL A 93 -32.93 -2.19 -6.01
C VAL A 93 -32.75 -3.71 -5.98
N ALA A 94 -31.65 -4.20 -5.36
CA ALA A 94 -31.41 -5.63 -5.20
C ALA A 94 -32.41 -6.31 -4.23
N ALA A 95 -32.83 -5.62 -3.17
CA ALA A 95 -33.85 -6.12 -2.26
C ALA A 95 -35.24 -6.19 -2.93
N ALA A 96 -35.59 -5.20 -3.75
CA ALA A 96 -36.86 -5.18 -4.48
C ALA A 96 -36.95 -6.29 -5.54
N SER A 97 -35.86 -6.60 -6.25
CA SER A 97 -35.85 -7.67 -7.25
C SER A 97 -35.97 -9.06 -6.63
N LEU A 98 -35.38 -9.29 -5.44
CA LEU A 98 -35.56 -10.53 -4.68
C LEU A 98 -37.01 -10.74 -4.23
N ILE A 99 -37.69 -9.67 -3.76
CA ILE A 99 -39.10 -9.76 -3.35
C ILE A 99 -40.00 -10.10 -4.55
N VAL A 100 -39.77 -9.46 -5.71
CA VAL A 100 -40.52 -9.75 -6.94
C VAL A 100 -40.29 -11.19 -7.43
N ALA A 101 -39.04 -11.67 -7.39
CA ALA A 101 -38.70 -13.04 -7.77
C ALA A 101 -39.34 -14.10 -6.86
N VAL A 102 -39.42 -13.84 -5.55
CA VAL A 102 -40.09 -14.73 -4.56
C VAL A 102 -41.61 -14.75 -4.78
N VAL A 103 -42.23 -13.60 -5.06
CA VAL A 103 -43.67 -13.52 -5.35
C VAL A 103 -44.03 -14.22 -6.68
N LEU A 104 -43.18 -14.13 -7.70
CA LEU A 104 -43.39 -14.86 -8.96
C LEU A 104 -43.18 -16.37 -8.80
N SER A 105 -42.18 -16.79 -8.02
CA SER A 105 -41.89 -18.22 -7.78
C SER A 105 -42.99 -18.90 -6.95
N SER A 106 -43.57 -18.18 -5.97
CA SER A 106 -44.70 -18.69 -5.17
C SER A 106 -46.02 -18.78 -5.95
N ARG A 107 -46.15 -18.11 -7.10
CA ARG A 107 -47.31 -18.20 -7.99
C ARG A 107 -47.21 -19.35 -9.01
N VAL A 108 -45.98 -19.76 -9.35
CA VAL A 108 -45.73 -20.86 -10.31
C VAL A 108 -45.73 -22.24 -9.64
N LEU A 109 -45.41 -22.31 -8.35
CA LEU A 109 -45.41 -23.56 -7.58
C LEU A 109 -46.63 -23.68 -6.65
N ALA A 110 -47.83 -23.47 -7.18
CA ALA A 110 -49.06 -23.87 -6.52
C ALA A 110 -49.58 -25.20 -7.10
N PRO A 111 -49.14 -26.37 -6.62
CA PRO A 111 -49.87 -27.60 -6.82
C PRO A 111 -51.04 -27.67 -5.81
N GLN A 112 -52.23 -27.71 -6.41
CA GLN A 112 -53.51 -28.17 -5.90
C GLN A 112 -53.45 -29.40 -4.94
N SER A 113 -54.30 -29.33 -3.91
CA SER A 113 -54.46 -30.25 -2.77
C SER A 113 -54.47 -31.75 -3.08
N GLY A 114 -53.85 -32.52 -2.19
CA GLY A 114 -53.99 -33.98 -2.09
C GLY A 114 -53.59 -34.46 -0.69
N ALA A 115 -54.42 -35.29 -0.08
CA ALA A 115 -54.36 -35.69 1.33
C ALA A 115 -53.40 -36.85 1.63
N HIS A 116 -53.22 -37.09 2.94
CA HIS A 116 -52.71 -38.29 3.63
C HIS A 116 -51.19 -38.48 3.78
N GLY A 117 -50.79 -38.81 5.03
CA GLY A 117 -49.72 -39.77 5.28
C GLY A 117 -48.55 -39.27 6.12
N ASP A 118 -48.69 -39.44 7.44
CA ASP A 118 -47.69 -39.92 8.40
C ASP A 118 -46.26 -39.35 8.45
N ALA A 119 -46.00 -38.76 9.62
CA ALA A 119 -44.76 -38.75 10.39
C ALA A 119 -43.50 -39.38 9.78
N GLU A 120 -42.50 -38.52 9.49
CA GLU A 120 -41.10 -38.87 9.71
C GLU A 120 -40.32 -37.65 10.20
N LYS A 121 -40.01 -37.66 11.50
CA LYS A 121 -39.10 -36.69 12.13
C LYS A 121 -37.67 -37.04 11.71
N VAL A 122 -37.13 -36.33 10.73
CA VAL A 122 -35.68 -36.33 10.48
C VAL A 122 -35.05 -35.22 11.33
N ALA A 123 -34.51 -35.64 12.47
CA ALA A 123 -33.65 -34.83 13.32
C ALA A 123 -32.35 -34.52 12.57
N LEU A 124 -32.21 -33.28 12.06
CA LEU A 124 -30.94 -32.79 11.58
C LEU A 124 -30.05 -32.48 12.79
N ARG A 125 -29.10 -33.38 13.04
CA ARG A 125 -28.05 -33.23 14.04
C ARG A 125 -27.23 -31.98 13.72
N THR A 126 -27.23 -31.04 14.66
CA THR A 126 -26.24 -29.98 14.83
C THR A 126 -24.86 -30.58 15.08
N PRO A 127 -23.81 -30.26 14.30
CA PRO A 127 -22.46 -30.22 14.79
C PRO A 127 -22.20 -28.82 15.36
N LEU A 128 -22.04 -28.77 16.68
CA LEU A 128 -21.51 -27.65 17.44
C LEU A 128 -20.06 -27.41 16.96
N ALA A 129 -19.86 -26.39 16.14
CA ALA A 129 -18.53 -25.89 15.82
C ALA A 129 -17.97 -25.11 17.04
N PRO A 130 -16.74 -25.36 17.48
CA PRO A 130 -16.12 -24.55 18.53
C PRO A 130 -15.82 -23.16 17.97
N ALA A 131 -16.28 -22.14 18.70
CA ALA A 131 -15.93 -20.75 18.45
C ALA A 131 -14.41 -20.55 18.56
N PRO A 132 -13.75 -19.83 17.63
CA PRO A 132 -12.41 -19.33 17.89
C PRO A 132 -12.48 -18.25 18.99
N PRO A 133 -11.52 -18.23 19.94
CA PRO A 133 -11.43 -17.12 20.88
C PRO A 133 -11.17 -15.82 20.11
N SER A 134 -11.89 -14.77 20.51
CA SER A 134 -11.58 -13.41 20.12
C SER A 134 -10.20 -13.04 20.66
N THR A 135 -9.18 -13.07 19.81
CA THR A 135 -7.90 -12.44 20.10
C THR A 135 -7.95 -11.00 19.59
N THR A 136 -8.37 -10.11 20.48
CA THR A 136 -7.92 -8.72 20.44
C THR A 136 -6.41 -8.73 20.70
N GLY A 137 -5.61 -8.30 19.72
CA GLY A 137 -4.18 -8.03 19.91
C GLY A 137 -3.25 -9.00 19.16
N ALA A 138 -3.11 -8.79 17.85
CA ALA A 138 -1.96 -9.28 17.08
C ALA A 138 -1.74 -8.36 15.87
N ALA A 139 -1.46 -7.09 16.12
CA ALA A 139 -0.88 -6.17 15.12
C ALA A 139 0.65 -6.11 15.23
N THR A 140 1.23 -6.91 16.14
CA THR A 140 2.64 -6.80 16.55
C THR A 140 3.52 -7.93 16.01
N ASP A 141 2.96 -8.93 15.33
CA ASP A 141 3.70 -10.10 14.81
C ASP A 141 3.87 -10.13 13.28
N LEU A 142 3.43 -9.09 12.56
CA LEU A 142 3.69 -8.97 11.11
C LEU A 142 5.05 -8.33 10.78
N PHE A 143 5.76 -7.78 11.78
CA PHE A 143 7.04 -7.08 11.60
C PHE A 143 8.26 -7.88 12.06
N ASN A 144 8.09 -9.15 12.43
CA ASN A 144 9.16 -9.95 13.05
C ASN A 144 9.57 -11.19 12.24
N ASP A 145 9.33 -11.19 10.93
CA ASP A 145 9.92 -12.19 10.03
C ASP A 145 11.00 -11.54 9.16
N PRO A 146 12.30 -11.64 9.51
CA PRO A 146 13.40 -10.98 8.81
C PRO A 146 13.75 -11.63 7.45
N ALA A 147 12.86 -12.45 6.87
CA ALA A 147 13.09 -13.15 5.61
C ALA A 147 11.80 -13.40 4.81
N SER A 148 10.84 -12.47 4.80
CA SER A 148 9.74 -12.53 3.84
C SER A 148 10.18 -12.01 2.47
N ASP A 149 9.82 -12.71 1.39
CA ASP A 149 9.98 -12.27 -0.01
C ASP A 149 9.37 -10.87 -0.27
N ASP A 150 8.47 -10.41 0.61
CA ASP A 150 7.88 -9.08 0.58
C ASP A 150 8.95 -7.97 0.70
N ASP A 151 10.00 -8.15 1.50
CA ASP A 151 11.07 -7.15 1.64
C ASP A 151 11.87 -6.98 0.35
N LEU A 152 12.04 -8.06 -0.42
CA LEU A 152 12.72 -8.05 -1.71
C LEU A 152 11.85 -7.34 -2.76
N SER A 153 10.54 -7.58 -2.73
CA SER A 153 9.58 -6.86 -3.59
C SER A 153 9.53 -5.36 -3.26
N LEU A 154 9.55 -4.98 -1.98
CA LEU A 154 9.55 -3.60 -1.52
C LEU A 154 10.88 -2.90 -1.82
N THR A 155 12.01 -3.62 -1.74
CA THR A 155 13.34 -3.10 -2.11
C THR A 155 13.43 -2.82 -3.60
N LEU A 156 12.89 -3.71 -4.44
CA LEU A 156 12.81 -3.47 -5.89
C LEU A 156 11.92 -2.27 -6.21
N VAL A 157 10.73 -2.17 -5.60
CA VAL A 157 9.86 -1.00 -5.77
C VAL A 157 10.57 0.28 -5.34
N ALA A 158 11.23 0.28 -4.17
CA ALA A 158 11.99 1.43 -3.68
C ALA A 158 13.10 1.84 -4.67
N SER A 159 13.84 0.87 -5.22
CA SER A 159 14.90 1.13 -6.21
C SER A 159 14.35 1.71 -7.53
N LEU A 160 13.19 1.22 -8.00
CA LEU A 160 12.55 1.75 -9.20
C LEU A 160 11.97 3.15 -8.96
N THR A 161 11.38 3.42 -7.79
CA THR A 161 10.81 4.73 -7.46
C THR A 161 11.88 5.78 -7.16
N ALA A 162 13.07 5.39 -6.72
CA ALA A 162 14.17 6.33 -6.46
C ALA A 162 14.72 6.97 -7.73
N ASP A 163 14.60 6.29 -8.87
CA ASP A 163 15.04 6.79 -10.19
C ASP A 163 13.92 7.55 -10.93
N LEU A 164 12.67 7.44 -10.44
CA LEU A 164 11.52 8.13 -11.04
C LEU A 164 11.42 9.58 -10.54
N ASP A 165 11.68 10.51 -11.44
CA ASP A 165 11.41 11.93 -11.21
C ASP A 165 9.90 12.21 -11.26
N LEU A 166 9.33 12.63 -10.13
CA LEU A 166 7.89 12.89 -9.98
C LEU A 166 7.43 14.10 -10.82
N GLU A 167 8.33 15.05 -11.10
CA GLU A 167 8.05 16.21 -11.95
C GLU A 167 7.88 15.79 -13.42
N THR A 168 8.84 15.02 -13.95
CA THR A 168 8.77 14.41 -15.30
C THR A 168 7.58 13.46 -15.45
N ALA A 169 7.23 12.69 -14.41
CA ALA A 169 6.05 11.83 -14.42
C ALA A 169 4.73 12.62 -14.51
N GLY A 170 4.66 13.78 -13.86
CA GLY A 170 3.54 14.72 -13.98
C GLY A 170 3.38 15.25 -15.40
N GLU A 171 4.48 15.62 -16.07
CA GLU A 171 4.46 16.06 -17.48
C GLU A 171 4.01 14.96 -18.45
N ALA A 172 4.29 13.69 -18.11
CA ALA A 172 3.81 12.52 -18.85
C ALA A 172 2.33 12.17 -18.57
N GLY A 173 1.64 12.94 -17.73
CA GLY A 173 0.23 12.71 -17.37
C GLY A 173 0.03 11.64 -16.29
N LEU A 174 1.10 11.17 -15.65
CA LEU A 174 1.05 10.22 -14.54
C LEU A 174 0.90 10.95 -13.20
N ALA A 175 -0.01 11.92 -13.14
CA ALA A 175 -0.30 12.65 -11.92
C ALA A 175 -0.90 11.72 -10.86
N PRO A 176 -0.54 11.88 -9.57
CA PRO A 176 -1.09 11.09 -8.48
C PRO A 176 -2.62 11.09 -8.49
N HIS A 177 -3.23 9.92 -8.26
CA HIS A 177 -4.68 9.81 -8.16
C HIS A 177 -5.21 10.75 -7.07
N GLY A 178 -6.12 11.66 -7.44
CA GLY A 178 -6.68 12.67 -6.54
C GLY A 178 -6.04 14.06 -6.64
N SER A 179 -5.01 14.24 -7.48
CA SER A 179 -4.49 15.58 -7.80
C SER A 179 -5.45 16.37 -8.70
N ALA A 180 -5.34 17.70 -8.70
CA ALA A 180 -6.17 18.57 -9.56
C ALA A 180 -5.91 18.30 -11.05
N GLU A 181 -4.65 18.03 -11.40
CA GLU A 181 -4.19 17.69 -12.73
C GLU A 181 -4.82 16.36 -13.19
N HIS A 182 -4.79 15.33 -12.35
CA HIS A 182 -5.42 14.04 -12.63
C HIS A 182 -6.94 14.17 -12.83
N ALA A 183 -7.60 15.03 -12.04
CA ALA A 183 -9.02 15.30 -12.19
C ALA A 183 -9.32 15.99 -13.53
N VAL A 184 -8.50 16.98 -13.94
CA VAL A 184 -8.66 17.68 -15.22
C VAL A 184 -8.43 16.76 -16.41
N THR A 185 -7.43 15.86 -16.35
CA THR A 185 -7.14 14.92 -17.45
C THR A 185 -8.25 13.89 -17.67
N ASN A 186 -9.04 13.57 -16.64
CA ASN A 186 -10.11 12.57 -16.70
C ASN A 186 -11.53 13.17 -16.79
N MET A 187 -11.67 14.50 -16.86
CA MET A 187 -12.95 15.15 -17.09
C MET A 187 -13.42 14.97 -18.53
N ASN A 188 -14.72 14.82 -18.73
CA ASN A 188 -15.31 14.86 -20.07
C ASN A 188 -15.46 16.31 -20.58
N ASP A 189 -15.77 16.46 -21.87
CA ASP A 189 -15.90 17.78 -22.53
C ASP A 189 -17.00 18.68 -21.92
N ASP A 190 -18.03 18.10 -21.31
CA ASP A 190 -19.11 18.85 -20.65
C ASP A 190 -18.63 19.38 -19.28
N GLU A 191 -17.94 18.54 -18.51
CA GLU A 191 -17.34 18.88 -17.22
C GLU A 191 -16.26 19.95 -17.37
N LEU A 192 -15.43 19.86 -18.41
CA LEU A 192 -14.38 20.85 -18.69
C LEU A 192 -14.98 22.23 -19.04
N ARG A 193 -16.12 22.25 -19.75
CA ARG A 193 -16.86 23.49 -20.05
C ARG A 193 -17.44 24.12 -18.79
N GLU A 194 -17.96 23.30 -17.88
CA GLU A 194 -18.50 23.78 -16.61
C GLU A 194 -17.39 24.29 -15.67
N LEU A 195 -16.26 23.58 -15.60
CA LEU A 195 -15.06 24.04 -14.87
C LEU A 195 -14.61 25.40 -15.40
N ARG A 196 -14.54 25.58 -16.72
CA ARG A 196 -14.18 26.87 -17.35
C ARG A 196 -15.18 27.98 -17.03
N ARG A 197 -16.49 27.66 -16.97
CA ARG A 197 -17.53 28.62 -16.57
C ARG A 197 -17.33 29.09 -15.13
N LEU A 198 -17.13 28.15 -14.21
CA LEU A 198 -16.90 28.43 -12.79
C LEU A 198 -15.60 29.20 -12.54
N LEU A 199 -14.52 28.85 -13.26
CA LEU A 199 -13.24 29.54 -13.15
C LEU A 199 -13.35 30.99 -13.63
N ASN A 200 -14.05 31.23 -14.75
CA ASN A 200 -14.32 32.58 -15.24
C ASN A 200 -15.23 33.38 -14.30
N GLU A 201 -16.18 32.74 -13.63
CA GLU A 201 -17.06 33.37 -12.65
C GLU A 201 -16.29 33.79 -11.38
N GLN A 202 -15.28 33.02 -10.97
CA GLN A 202 -14.40 33.32 -9.84
C GLN A 202 -13.29 34.33 -10.18
N LEU A 203 -12.75 34.28 -11.41
CA LEU A 203 -11.72 35.21 -11.90
C LEU A 203 -12.29 36.54 -12.38
N ALA A 204 -13.59 36.60 -12.71
CA ALA A 204 -14.28 37.87 -12.88
C ALA A 204 -14.19 38.63 -11.55
N PRO A 205 -13.72 39.89 -11.55
CA PRO A 205 -13.55 40.64 -10.32
C PRO A 205 -14.89 40.68 -9.60
N SER A 206 -14.92 40.12 -8.40
CA SER A 206 -16.00 40.37 -7.45
C SER A 206 -15.91 41.83 -7.01
N GLY A 207 -16.43 42.71 -7.87
CA GLY A 207 -16.79 44.10 -7.66
C GLY A 207 -15.80 45.00 -6.92
N ALA A 208 -15.09 45.83 -7.68
CA ALA A 208 -15.13 47.27 -7.44
C ALA A 208 -15.75 47.94 -8.68
#